data_AF-A0A529HKR0-F1
#
_entry.id   AF-A0A529HKR0-F1
#
_cell.length_a   1.000
_cell.length_b   1.000
_cell.length_c   1.000
_cell.angle_alpha   90.00
_cell.angle_beta   90.00
_cell.angle_gamma   90.00
#
_symmetry.space_group_name_H-M   'P 1'
#
loop_
_entity.id
_entity.type
_entity.pdbx_description
1 polymer ?
#
loop_
_entity_poly.entity_id
_entity_poly.type
_entity_poly.pdbx_seq_one_letter_code
_entity_poly.pdbx_strand_id
1 'polypeptide(L)' 'VGADIISVAELTQKVFADAKSVGISSTEIEEDTGSVYEVILDAIVHHDAGIAD' A
#
# COMPACT_ATOMS: atom_id res chain seq x y z
N VAL A 1 20.25 10.06 -10.49
CA VAL A 1 18.95 10.03 -9.80
C VAL A 1 18.78 8.64 -9.21
N GLY A 2 19.08 8.48 -7.92
CA GLY A 2 18.78 7.22 -7.24
C GLY A 2 17.28 7.22 -6.99
N ALA A 3 16.56 6.17 -7.44
CA ALA A 3 15.20 5.99 -6.99
C ALA A 3 15.26 5.86 -5.46
N ASP A 4 14.59 6.76 -4.74
CA ASP A 4 14.49 6.67 -3.29
C ASP A 4 13.85 5.31 -2.98
N ILE A 5 14.63 4.41 -2.37
CA ILE A 5 14.15 3.08 -2.00
C ILE A 5 13.18 3.30 -0.83
N ILE A 6 11.89 3.26 -1.13
CA ILE A 6 10.84 3.30 -0.12
C ILE A 6 10.51 1.86 0.27
N SER A 7 10.50 1.58 1.56
CA SER A 7 10.09 0.29 2.12
C SER A 7 8.56 0.11 2.09
N VAL A 8 8.10 -1.14 2.06
CA VAL A 8 6.66 -1.47 2.16
C VAL A 8 6.04 -0.87 3.43
N ALA A 9 6.77 -0.89 4.54
CA ALA A 9 6.32 -0.29 5.80
C ALA A 9 6.06 1.22 5.69
N GLU A 10 6.92 1.95 4.98
CA GLU A 10 6.73 3.38 4.73
C GLU A 10 5.53 3.65 3.83
N LEU A 11 5.28 2.81 2.81
CA LEU A 11 4.06 2.90 2.00
C LEU A 11 2.81 2.63 2.84
N THR A 12 2.82 1.61 3.70
CA THR A 12 1.70 1.33 4.61
C THR A 12 1.40 2.53 5.51
N GLN A 13 2.42 3.14 6.10
CA GLN A 13 2.23 4.33 6.95
C GLN A 13 1.69 5.52 6.16
N LYS A 14 2.15 5.73 4.93
CA LYS A 14 1.65 6.78 4.06
C LYS A 14 0.16 6.58 3.72
N VAL A 15 -0.25 5.36 3.38
CA VAL A 15 -1.66 5.03 3.12
C VAL A 15 -2.54 5.37 4.33
N PHE A 16 -2.11 5.03 5.55
CA PHE A 16 -2.86 5.39 6.74
C PHE A 16 -2.88 6.89 7.03
N ALA A 17 -1.79 7.60 6.78
CA ALA A 17 -1.74 9.05 6.93
C ALA A 17 -2.68 9.76 5.95
N ASP A 18 -2.66 9.35 4.68
CA ASP A 18 -3.50 9.91 3.62
C ASP A 18 -4.98 9.58 3.87
N ALA A 19 -5.31 8.34 4.26
CA ALA A 19 -6.65 7.93 4.65
C ALA A 19 -7.19 8.75 5.83
N LYS A 20 -6.38 8.92 6.87
CA LYS A 20 -6.74 9.73 8.04
C LYS A 20 -7.00 11.18 7.67
N SER A 21 -6.28 11.73 6.68
CA SER A 21 -6.48 13.10 6.22
C SER A 21 -7.86 13.33 5.57
N VAL A 22 -8.47 12.27 5.02
CA VAL A 22 -9.82 12.30 4.44
C VAL A 22 -10.89 11.73 5.39
N GLY A 23 -10.53 11.46 6.64
CA GLY A 23 -11.45 11.00 7.68
C GLY A 23 -11.69 9.49 7.73
N ILE A 24 -10.88 8.69 7.04
CA ILE A 24 -10.95 7.22 7.07
C ILE A 24 -9.98 6.70 8.13
N SER A 25 -10.46 5.85 9.03
CA SER A 25 -9.60 5.22 10.05
C SER A 25 -8.82 4.02 9.48
N SER A 26 -7.67 3.73 10.09
CA SER A 26 -6.90 2.53 9.72
C SER A 26 -7.67 1.24 9.95
N THR A 27 -8.52 1.20 10.98
CA THR A 27 -9.38 0.05 11.29
C THR A 27 -10.40 -0.20 10.18
N GLU A 28 -11.07 0.83 9.66
CA GLU A 28 -12.00 0.68 8.53
C GLU A 28 -11.31 0.07 7.30
N ILE A 29 -10.05 0.46 7.05
CA ILE A 29 -9.27 -0.10 5.94
C ILE A 29 -8.90 -1.56 6.21
N GLU A 30 -8.39 -1.86 7.39
CA GLU A 30 -7.95 -3.21 7.75
C GLU A 30 -9.13 -4.20 7.85
N GLU A 31 -10.33 -3.73 8.20
CA GLU A 31 -11.55 -4.55 8.17
C GLU A 31 -11.95 -4.98 6.75
N ASP A 32 -11.78 -4.11 5.74
CA ASP A 32 -12.13 -4.40 4.35
C ASP A 32 -11.02 -5.14 3.59
N THR A 33 -9.77 -4.70 3.80
CA THR A 33 -8.61 -5.19 3.04
C THR A 33 -7.81 -6.27 3.76
N GLY A 34 -8.02 -6.47 5.06
CA GLY A 34 -7.14 -7.27 5.91
C GLY A 34 -5.84 -6.51 6.21
N SER A 35 -4.72 -6.98 5.67
CA SER A 35 -3.41 -6.37 5.92
C SER A 35 -2.99 -5.46 4.76
N VAL A 36 -3.00 -4.15 4.99
CA VAL A 36 -2.51 -3.15 4.02
C VAL A 36 -1.06 -3.42 3.62
N TYR A 37 -0.24 -3.93 4.54
CA TYR A 37 1.13 -4.34 4.24
C TYR A 37 1.18 -5.46 3.19
N GLU A 38 0.36 -6.50 3.37
CA GLU A 38 0.32 -7.64 2.44
C GLU A 38 -0.23 -7.21 1.08
N VAL A 39 -1.25 -6.35 1.04
CA VAL A 39 -1.80 -5.80 -0.20
C VAL A 39 -0.74 -5.02 -0.99
N ILE A 40 0.03 -4.16 -0.31
CA ILE A 40 1.10 -3.38 -0.96
C ILE A 40 2.23 -4.30 -1.42
N LEU A 41 2.63 -5.27 -0.58
CA LEU A 41 3.65 -6.25 -0.94
C LEU A 41 3.22 -7.08 -2.16
N ASP A 42 1.98 -7.56 -2.16
CA ASP A 42 1.38 -8.31 -3.25
C ASP A 42 1.36 -7.48 -4.54
N ALA A 43 0.92 -6.23 -4.47
CA ALA A 43 0.92 -5.31 -5.61
C ALA A 43 2.33 -5.04 -6.17
N ILE A 44 3.37 -5.00 -5.32
CA ILE A 44 4.76 -4.84 -5.75
C ILE A 44 5.31 -6.13 -6.37
N VAL A 45 5.05 -7.28 -5.75
CA VAL A 45 5.53 -8.59 -6.21
C VAL A 45 4.84 -8.98 -7.52
N HIS A 46 3.54 -8.71 -7.64
CA HIS A 46 2.72 -8.98 -8.82
C HIS A 46 2.61 -7.78 -9.77
N HIS A 47 3.46 -6.76 -9.62
CA HIS A 47 3.49 -5.57 -10.48
C HIS A 47 3.73 -5.92 -11.98
N ASP A 48 4.17 -7.15 -12.30
CA ASP A 48 4.33 -7.67 -13.66
C ASP A 48 3.10 -8.41 -14.24
N ALA A 49 1.95 -8.46 -13.57
CA ALA A 49 0.73 -9.05 -14.15
C ALA A 49 0.02 -8.14 -15.18
N GLY A 50 0.74 -7.16 -15.74
CA GLY A 50 0.24 -6.12 -16.66
C GLY A 50 0.97 -6.00 -17.99
N ILE A 51 1.84 -6.95 -18.38
CA ILE A 51 2.18 -7.16 -19.79
C ILE A 51 1.29 -8.29 -20.29
N ALA A 52 0.10 -7.91 -20.75
CA ALA A 52 -0.68 -8.77 -21.61
C ALA A 52 0.10 -9.00 -22.92
N ASP A 53 0.22 -10.26 -23.34
CA ASP A 53 0.45 -10.61 -24.75
C ASP A 53 -0.79 -10.24 -25.59
#